data_AF-A0A7Y7CN64-F1
#
_entry.id   AF-A0A7Y7CN64-F1
#
_cell.length_a   1.000
_cell.length_b   1.000
_cell.length_c   1.000
_cell.angle_alpha   90.00
_cell.angle_beta   90.00
_cell.angle_gamma   90.00
#
_symmetry.space_group_name_H-M   'P 1'
#
loop_
_entity.id
_entity.type
_entity.pdbx_description
1 polymer ?
#
loop_
_entity_poly.entity_id
_entity_poly.type
_entity_poly.pdbx_seq_one_letter_code
_entity_poly.pdbx_strand_id
1 'polypeptide(L)' 'QRINAGARALGLPYGQFMHGLKLAGVELDRKVLSDLAIHEPTAFEALVDQAKAALAN' A
#
# COMPACT_ATOMS: atom_id res chain seq x y z
N GLN A 1 8.68 1.21 -8.54
CA GLN A 1 9.75 1.27 -7.52
C GLN A 1 9.34 2.08 -6.28
N ARG A 2 8.71 3.25 -6.43
CA ARG A 2 8.28 4.11 -5.31
C ARG A 2 7.35 3.41 -4.31
N ILE A 3 6.32 2.73 -4.82
CA ILE A 3 5.40 1.90 -4.00
C ILE A 3 6.17 0.86 -3.18
N ASN A 4 7.16 0.19 -3.78
CA ASN A 4 7.96 -0.82 -3.08
C ASN A 4 8.82 -0.20 -1.97
N ALA A 5 9.42 0.97 -2.22
CA ALA A 5 10.20 1.69 -1.21
C ALA A 5 9.30 2.15 -0.05
N GLY A 6 8.15 2.77 -0.34
CA GLY A 6 7.19 3.21 0.68
C GLY A 6 6.61 2.05 1.49
N ALA A 7 6.14 0.99 0.81
CA ALA A 7 5.58 -0.17 1.49
C ALA A 7 6.62 -0.87 2.37
N ARG A 8 7.87 -1.03 1.88
CA ARG A 8 8.96 -1.61 2.68
C ARG A 8 9.33 -0.75 3.88
N ALA A 9 9.34 0.57 3.75
CA ALA A 9 9.59 1.48 4.87
C ALA A 9 8.57 1.29 6.01
N LEU A 10 7.34 0.89 5.64
CA LEU A 10 6.25 0.60 6.56
C LEU A 10 6.13 -0.88 6.93
N GLY A 11 7.16 -1.69 6.65
CA GLY A 11 7.26 -3.09 7.06
C GLY A 11 6.47 -4.07 6.20
N LEU A 12 5.94 -3.66 5.04
CA LEU A 12 5.14 -4.53 4.17
C LEU A 12 5.79 -4.69 2.78
N PRO A 13 6.24 -5.89 2.39
CA PRO A 13 6.79 -6.08 1.05
C PRO A 13 5.70 -5.86 -0.01
N TYR A 14 6.08 -5.29 -1.16
CA TYR A 14 5.15 -4.91 -2.24
C TYR A 14 4.14 -5.99 -2.63
N GLY A 15 4.56 -7.26 -2.71
CA GLY A 15 3.67 -8.38 -3.04
C GLY A 15 2.55 -8.56 -2.02
N GLN A 16 2.88 -8.47 -0.73
CA GLN A 16 1.89 -8.52 0.36
C GLN A 16 1.03 -7.27 0.36
N PHE A 17 1.61 -6.09 0.17
CA PHE A 17 0.84 -4.84 0.07
C PHE A 17 -0.25 -4.91 -1.02
N MET A 18 0.12 -5.28 -2.25
CA MET A 18 -0.86 -5.41 -3.33
C MET A 18 -1.90 -6.50 -3.06
N HIS A 19 -1.49 -7.60 -2.41
CA HIS A 19 -2.42 -8.65 -2.01
C HIS A 19 -3.41 -8.17 -0.96
N GLY A 20 -2.94 -7.47 0.09
CA GLY A 20 -3.76 -6.91 1.15
C GLY A 20 -4.73 -5.85 0.65
N LEU A 21 -4.31 -4.97 -0.28
CA LEU A 21 -5.23 -4.03 -0.93
C LEU A 21 -6.35 -4.76 -1.68
N LYS A 22 -6.02 -5.83 -2.40
CA LYS A 22 -7.02 -6.65 -3.09
C LYS A 22 -7.99 -7.32 -2.11
N LEU A 23 -7.50 -7.84 -0.99
CA LEU A 23 -8.34 -8.43 0.07
C LEU A 23 -9.23 -7.39 0.76
N ALA A 24 -8.72 -6.17 0.93
CA ALA A 24 -9.46 -5.04 1.48
C ALA A 24 -10.49 -4.43 0.50
N GLY A 25 -10.59 -4.94 -0.74
CA GLY A 25 -11.48 -4.39 -1.77
C GLY A 25 -11.03 -3.04 -2.34
N VAL A 26 -9.76 -2.67 -2.16
CA VAL A 26 -9.22 -1.40 -2.65
C VAL A 26 -8.66 -1.59 -4.05
N GLU A 27 -9.43 -1.18 -5.05
CA GLU A 27 -9.00 -1.12 -6.46
C GLU A 27 -8.41 0.25 -6.77
N LEU A 28 -7.10 0.38 -6.58
CA LEU A 28 -6.34 1.58 -6.93
C LEU A 28 -5.34 1.29 -8.05
N ASP A 29 -5.25 2.24 -8.99
CA ASP A 29 -4.25 2.21 -10.04
C ASP A 29 -2.84 2.41 -9.49
N ARG A 30 -1.88 1.67 -10.06
CA ARG A 30 -0.46 1.76 -9.67
C ARG A 30 0.12 3.17 -9.87
N LYS A 31 -0.40 3.94 -10.83
CA LYS A 31 0.02 5.33 -11.04
C LYS A 31 -0.37 6.20 -9.84
N VAL A 32 -1.63 6.11 -9.41
CA VAL A 32 -2.15 6.84 -8.25
C VAL A 32 -1.43 6.41 -6.98
N LEU A 33 -1.23 5.11 -6.77
CA LEU A 33 -0.45 4.59 -5.63
C LEU A 33 0.98 5.12 -5.60
N SER A 34 1.62 5.23 -6.77
CA SER A 34 2.98 5.77 -6.86
C SER A 34 3.03 7.27 -6.59
N ASP A 35 1.98 8.00 -6.94
CA ASP A 35 1.85 9.44 -6.71
C ASP A 35 1.59 9.73 -5.22
N LEU A 36 0.65 9.00 -4.61
CA LEU A 36 0.37 9.03 -3.18
C LEU A 36 1.61 8.71 -2.36
N ALA A 37 2.40 7.71 -2.76
CA ALA A 37 3.65 7.36 -2.08
C ALA A 37 4.71 8.48 -2.07
N ILE A 38 4.60 9.48 -2.95
CA ILE A 38 5.54 10.61 -3.05
C ILE A 38 4.94 11.86 -2.41
N HIS A 39 3.70 12.19 -2.76
CA HIS A 39 3.08 13.47 -2.44
C HIS A 39 2.24 13.42 -1.17
N GLU A 40 1.69 12.25 -0.84
CA GLU A 40 0.73 12.08 0.25
C GLU A 40 1.13 10.89 1.15
N PRO A 41 2.28 10.98 1.86
CA PRO A 41 2.81 9.88 2.64
C PRO A 41 1.83 9.38 3.72
N THR A 42 1.05 10.26 4.33
CA THR A 42 0.02 9.90 5.31
C THR A 42 -1.11 9.08 4.69
N ALA A 43 -1.57 9.44 3.48
CA ALA A 43 -2.58 8.67 2.78
C ALA A 43 -2.04 7.31 2.33
N PHE A 44 -0.78 7.26 1.89
CA PHE A 44 -0.11 6.01 1.55
C PHE A 44 0.05 5.08 2.77
N GLU A 45 0.39 5.63 3.93
CA GLU A 45 0.49 4.88 5.19
C GLU A 45 -0.85 4.26 5.59
N ALA A 46 -1.95 5.02 5.52
CA ALA A 46 -3.29 4.50 5.79
C ALA A 46 -3.66 3.32 4.87
N LEU A 47 -3.30 3.38 3.58
CA LEU A 47 -3.50 2.27 2.64
C LEU A 47 -2.67 1.03 3.01
N VAL A 48 -1.44 1.24 3.47
CA VAL A 48 -0.57 0.14 3.91
C VAL A 48 -1.13 -0.52 5.17
N ASP A 49 -1.65 0.26 6.12
CA ASP A 49 -2.25 -0.28 7.33
C ASP A 49 -3.57 -1.01 7.05
N GLN A 50 -4.39 -0.50 6.13
CA GLN A 50 -5.57 -1.21 5.66
C GLN A 50 -5.20 -2.53 4.97
N ALA A 51 -4.14 -2.54 4.16
CA ALA A 51 -3.63 -3.78 3.55
C ALA A 51 -3.11 -4.77 4.60
N LYS A 52 -2.40 -4.30 5.64
CA LYS A 52 -1.95 -5.15 6.76
C LYS A 52 -3.12 -5.77 7.50
N ALA A 53 -4.15 -4.97 7.83
CA ALA A 53 -5.34 -5.45 8.53
C ALA A 53 -6.06 -6.55 7.74
N ALA A 54 -6.14 -6.40 6.40
CA ALA A 54 -6.76 -7.39 5.53
C ALA A 54 -5.94 -8.68 5.36
N LEU A 55 -4.61 -8.63 5.56
CA LEU A 55 -3.73 -9.81 5.52
C LEU A 55 -3.71 -10.59 6.84
N ALA A 56 -4.04 -9.94 7.95
CA ALA A 56 -4.08 -10.55 9.28
C ALA A 56 -5.38 -11.33 9.54
N ASN A 57 -6.30 -11.34 8.58
CA ASN A 57 -7.62 -11.96 8.62
C ASN A 57 -7.66 -13.17 7.69
#